data_AF-A0A5C7JG48-F1
#
_entry.id   AF-A0A5C7JG48-F1
#
_cell.length_a   1.000
_cell.length_b   1.000
_cell.length_c   1.000
_cell.angle_alpha   90.00
_cell.angle_beta   90.00
_cell.angle_gamma   90.00
#
_symmetry.space_group_name_H-M   'P 1'
#
loop_
_entity.id
_entity.type
_entity.pdbx_description
1 polymer ?
#
loop_
_entity_poly.entity_id
_entity_poly.type
_entity_poly.pdbx_seq_one_letter_code
_entity_poly.pdbx_strand_id
1 'polypeptide(L)'
;MGEPNESLTAADSRAWFKRFPDQGKVPIVLNMIAALFGNAIIFLLVLDGYLRAAHLIVLVAAETLLLLIMSRAQLLLVPQRDWPEQPKPWSERWPILAFGVFWICGAYSITLLFINGWGDLLELIRSREAWIAAWLHIPLACTLLIALVQALADYRHYRLHGGPFVSSILPDALGRLLTLILGGIPFAMPFFAVTFGGFKAVEYVARKARIEPALAAVVSVAMLVVAYVAFALVELLIRHGVAGWLIGFLLAKLAAEMAIAAIPLAMSEAAKEPAQARVVQDPS
;
A
#
# COMPACT_ATOMS: atom_id res chain seq x y z
N MET A 1 -21.50 22.82 17.24
CA MET A 1 -21.38 21.96 16.05
C MET A 1 -20.16 21.11 16.28
N GLY A 2 -20.34 19.82 16.56
CA GLY A 2 -19.23 18.93 16.89
C GLY A 2 -18.38 18.71 15.65
N GLU A 3 -17.06 18.91 15.77
CA GLU A 3 -16.11 18.53 14.73
C GLU A 3 -16.35 17.05 14.36
N PRO A 4 -16.39 16.70 13.07
CA PRO A 4 -16.42 15.30 12.68
C PRO A 4 -15.18 14.63 13.26
N ASN A 5 -15.39 13.66 14.15
CA ASN A 5 -14.32 12.92 14.79
C ASN A 5 -13.61 12.09 13.71
N GLU A 6 -12.49 12.59 13.17
CA GLU A 6 -11.71 11.98 12.07
C GLU A 6 -10.93 10.71 12.49
N SER A 7 -11.40 9.98 13.50
CA SER A 7 -10.81 8.71 13.94
C SER A 7 -11.66 7.54 13.49
N LEU A 8 -11.00 6.45 13.07
CA LEU A 8 -11.63 5.18 12.75
C LEU A 8 -12.59 4.74 13.87
N THR A 9 -13.87 4.67 13.57
CA THR A 9 -14.88 4.31 14.57
C THR A 9 -15.18 2.80 14.55
N ALA A 10 -15.77 2.30 15.63
CA ALA A 10 -16.33 0.95 15.66
C ALA A 10 -17.42 0.72 14.59
N ALA A 11 -18.08 1.79 14.12
CA ALA A 11 -19.02 1.69 13.00
C ALA A 11 -18.28 1.47 11.67
N ASP A 12 -17.17 2.17 11.44
CA ASP A 12 -16.30 2.00 10.27
C ASP A 12 -15.68 0.60 10.24
N SER A 13 -15.19 0.12 11.38
CA SER A 13 -14.67 -1.23 11.53
C SER A 13 -15.74 -2.31 11.25
N ARG A 14 -16.97 -2.15 11.77
CA ARG A 14 -18.08 -3.06 11.44
C ARG A 14 -18.48 -3.02 9.97
N ALA A 15 -18.48 -1.83 9.35
CA ALA A 15 -18.74 -1.69 7.92
C ALA A 15 -17.63 -2.34 7.08
N TRP A 16 -16.38 -2.22 7.51
CA TRP A 16 -15.24 -2.89 6.92
C TRP A 16 -15.37 -4.41 7.03
N PHE A 17 -15.58 -4.97 8.23
CA PHE A 17 -15.71 -6.42 8.43
C PHE A 17 -16.92 -7.04 7.75
N LYS A 18 -17.99 -6.26 7.50
CA LYS A 18 -19.12 -6.69 6.67
C LYS A 18 -18.72 -6.90 5.20
N ARG A 19 -17.72 -6.17 4.71
CA ARG A 19 -17.20 -6.26 3.33
C ARG A 19 -15.97 -7.17 3.22
N PHE A 20 -15.16 -7.24 4.27
CA PHE A 20 -13.91 -7.97 4.35
C PHE A 20 -13.90 -8.79 5.65
N PRO A 21 -14.42 -10.04 5.64
CA PRO A 21 -14.47 -10.87 6.84
C PRO A 21 -13.08 -11.02 7.46
N ASP A 22 -13.00 -11.11 8.79
CA ASP A 22 -11.73 -11.29 9.48
C ASP A 22 -11.08 -12.61 9.05
N GLN A 23 -9.93 -12.51 8.38
CA GLN A 23 -9.14 -13.65 7.91
C GLN A 23 -8.19 -14.18 9.01
N GLY A 24 -8.13 -13.53 10.17
CA GLY A 24 -7.21 -13.84 11.24
C GLY A 24 -5.81 -13.27 11.01
N LYS A 25 -4.92 -13.44 12.00
CA LYS A 25 -3.58 -12.85 11.98
C LYS A 25 -2.60 -13.54 11.04
N VAL A 26 -2.81 -14.83 10.75
CA VAL A 26 -1.86 -15.64 9.96
C VAL A 26 -1.79 -15.17 8.49
N PRO A 27 -2.91 -14.98 7.76
CA PRO A 27 -2.87 -14.47 6.40
C PRO A 27 -2.23 -13.07 6.29
N ILE A 28 -2.46 -12.22 7.29
CA ILE A 28 -1.84 -10.88 7.36
C ILE A 28 -0.32 -11.01 7.42
N VAL A 29 0.21 -11.82 8.33
CA VAL A 29 1.66 -12.04 8.47
C VAL A 29 2.25 -12.65 7.19
N LEU A 30 1.56 -13.61 6.58
CA LEU A 30 2.01 -14.20 5.32
C LEU A 30 2.07 -13.17 4.18
N ASN A 31 1.08 -12.27 4.08
CA ASN A 31 1.10 -11.19 3.10
C ASN A 31 2.24 -10.19 3.35
N MET A 32 2.53 -9.87 4.62
CA MET A 32 3.68 -9.02 4.98
C MET A 32 5.02 -9.69 4.63
N ILE A 33 5.16 -11.00 4.87
CA ILE A 33 6.35 -11.76 4.47
C ILE A 33 6.48 -11.79 2.95
N ALA A 34 5.39 -11.99 2.22
CA ALA A 34 5.38 -11.98 0.76
C ALA A 34 5.79 -10.61 0.19
N ALA A 35 5.29 -9.51 0.76
CA ALA A 35 5.69 -8.15 0.40
C ALA A 35 7.19 -7.93 0.66
N LEU A 36 7.69 -8.32 1.84
CA LEU A 36 9.12 -8.22 2.16
C LEU A 36 9.99 -9.02 1.18
N PHE A 37 9.60 -10.25 0.88
CA PHE A 37 10.32 -11.11 -0.05
C PHE A 37 10.33 -10.54 -1.47
N GLY A 38 9.19 -10.06 -1.97
CA GLY A 38 9.11 -9.42 -3.29
C GLY A 38 9.99 -8.17 -3.40
N ASN A 39 9.97 -7.30 -2.38
CA ASN A 39 10.84 -6.11 -2.36
C ASN A 39 12.32 -6.47 -2.17
N ALA A 40 12.66 -7.54 -1.46
CA ALA A 40 14.04 -8.01 -1.34
C ALA A 40 14.62 -8.45 -2.69
N ILE A 41 13.84 -9.15 -3.53
CA ILE A 41 14.26 -9.51 -4.90
C ILE A 41 14.58 -8.24 -5.70
N ILE A 42 13.67 -7.26 -5.67
CA ILE A 42 13.86 -6.00 -6.40
C ILE A 42 15.10 -5.26 -5.88
N PHE A 43 15.31 -5.23 -4.57
CA PHE A 43 16.48 -4.61 -3.95
C PHE A 43 17.79 -5.27 -4.38
N LEU A 44 17.84 -6.60 -4.47
CA LEU A 44 19.02 -7.32 -4.97
C LEU A 44 19.29 -7.00 -6.44
N LEU A 45 18.27 -7.00 -7.30
CA LEU A 45 18.41 -6.64 -8.71
C LEU A 45 18.91 -5.19 -8.91
N VAL A 46 18.58 -4.31 -7.97
CA VAL A 46 19.08 -2.94 -7.92
C VAL A 46 20.54 -2.90 -7.50
N LEU A 47 20.92 -3.63 -6.44
CA LEU A 47 22.30 -3.69 -5.96
C LEU A 47 23.26 -4.28 -7.01
N ASP A 48 22.79 -5.28 -7.73
CA ASP A 48 23.55 -5.94 -8.81
C ASP A 48 23.58 -5.09 -10.11
N GLY A 49 22.89 -3.95 -10.14
CA GLY A 49 22.91 -3.00 -11.25
C GLY A 49 22.03 -3.38 -12.45
N TYR A 50 21.19 -4.43 -12.34
CA TYR A 50 20.25 -4.82 -13.38
C TYR A 50 19.06 -3.86 -13.49
N LEU A 51 18.59 -3.33 -12.35
CA LEU A 51 17.47 -2.39 -12.30
C LEU A 51 17.94 -0.95 -12.11
N ARG A 52 17.45 -0.08 -13.00
CA ARG A 52 17.61 1.38 -12.91
C ARG A 52 16.30 2.03 -12.49
N ALA A 53 16.35 3.31 -12.17
CA ALA A 53 15.21 4.06 -11.63
C ALA A 53 13.96 3.99 -12.54
N ALA A 54 14.11 4.14 -13.86
CA ALA A 54 13.01 4.00 -14.81
C ALA A 54 12.42 2.59 -14.85
N HIS A 55 13.27 1.56 -14.75
CA HIS A 55 12.85 0.16 -14.71
C HIS A 55 11.92 -0.12 -13.51
N LEU A 56 12.18 0.49 -12.34
CA LEU A 56 11.31 0.35 -11.18
C LEU A 56 9.93 0.96 -11.37
N ILE A 57 9.85 2.14 -12.00
CA ILE A 57 8.57 2.79 -12.29
C ILE A 57 7.73 1.87 -13.20
N VAL A 58 8.35 1.36 -14.27
CA VAL A 58 7.70 0.46 -15.22
C VAL A 58 7.31 -0.86 -14.55
N LEU A 59 8.16 -1.40 -13.68
CA LEU A 59 7.87 -2.61 -12.91
C LEU A 59 6.61 -2.43 -12.06
N VAL A 60 6.55 -1.38 -11.24
CA VAL A 60 5.40 -1.13 -10.36
C VAL A 60 4.14 -0.84 -11.17
N ALA A 61 4.25 -0.14 -12.30
CA ALA A 61 3.14 0.06 -13.23
C ALA A 61 2.63 -1.27 -13.81
N ALA A 62 3.54 -2.14 -14.27
CA ALA A 62 3.20 -3.45 -14.79
C ALA A 62 2.58 -4.36 -13.72
N GLU A 63 3.11 -4.36 -12.49
CA GLU A 63 2.53 -5.08 -11.36
C GLU A 63 1.12 -4.58 -11.04
N THR A 64 0.92 -3.25 -11.01
CA THR A 64 -0.40 -2.65 -10.77
C THR A 64 -1.40 -3.15 -11.80
N LEU A 65 -1.06 -3.05 -13.10
CA LEU A 65 -1.92 -3.49 -14.18
C LEU A 65 -2.21 -4.99 -14.11
N LEU A 66 -1.18 -5.80 -13.87
CA LEU A 66 -1.30 -7.24 -13.71
C LEU A 66 -2.29 -7.61 -12.60
N LEU A 67 -2.12 -7.03 -11.41
CA LEU A 67 -2.98 -7.34 -10.26
C LEU A 67 -4.41 -6.81 -10.45
N LEU A 68 -4.60 -5.65 -11.10
CA LEU A 68 -5.92 -5.15 -11.46
C LEU A 68 -6.63 -6.08 -12.46
N ILE A 69 -5.91 -6.57 -13.48
CA ILE A 69 -6.43 -7.55 -14.45
C ILE A 69 -6.80 -8.84 -13.74
N MET A 70 -5.91 -9.37 -12.89
CA MET A 70 -6.15 -10.58 -12.10
C MET A 70 -7.35 -10.43 -11.18
N SER A 71 -7.44 -9.34 -10.42
CA SER A 71 -8.56 -9.07 -9.54
C SER A 71 -9.88 -8.98 -10.33
N ARG A 72 -9.85 -8.34 -11.50
CA ARG A 72 -11.03 -8.26 -12.37
C ARG A 72 -11.41 -9.62 -12.93
N ALA A 73 -10.43 -10.44 -13.31
CA ALA A 73 -10.64 -11.80 -13.80
C ALA A 73 -11.27 -12.70 -12.72
N GLN A 74 -10.87 -12.57 -11.44
CA GLN A 74 -11.51 -13.28 -10.33
C GLN A 74 -13.01 -12.97 -10.25
N LEU A 75 -13.39 -11.69 -10.39
CA LEU A 75 -14.79 -11.28 -10.33
C LEU A 75 -15.63 -11.89 -11.46
N LEU A 76 -15.04 -12.19 -12.62
CA LEU A 76 -15.75 -12.86 -13.73
C LEU A 76 -16.14 -14.31 -13.39
N LEU A 77 -15.51 -14.92 -12.39
CA LEU A 77 -15.81 -16.28 -11.94
C LEU A 77 -16.92 -16.35 -10.88
N VAL A 78 -17.47 -15.20 -10.48
CA VAL A 78 -18.44 -15.07 -9.39
C VAL A 78 -19.71 -14.33 -9.89
N PRO A 79 -20.92 -14.75 -9.50
CA PRO A 79 -22.15 -14.03 -9.82
C PRO A 79 -22.11 -12.55 -9.41
N GLN A 80 -22.62 -11.66 -10.26
CA GLN A 80 -22.58 -10.21 -10.02
C GLN A 80 -23.24 -9.76 -8.71
N ARG A 81 -24.23 -10.51 -8.21
CA ARG A 81 -24.88 -10.22 -6.93
C ARG A 81 -23.93 -10.29 -5.73
N ASP A 82 -22.85 -11.08 -5.85
CA ASP A 82 -21.89 -11.33 -4.77
C ASP A 82 -20.63 -10.47 -4.95
N TRP A 83 -20.62 -9.55 -5.92
CA TRP A 83 -19.50 -8.63 -6.11
C TRP A 83 -19.43 -7.63 -4.95
N PRO A 84 -18.23 -7.33 -4.44
CA PRO A 84 -18.06 -6.48 -3.26
C PRO A 84 -18.48 -5.02 -3.53
N GLU A 85 -18.35 -4.56 -4.77
CA GLU A 85 -18.82 -3.27 -5.23
C GLU A 85 -19.46 -3.41 -6.61
N GLN A 86 -20.64 -2.82 -6.79
CA GLN A 86 -21.29 -2.81 -8.09
C GLN A 86 -20.55 -1.86 -9.04
N PRO A 87 -20.52 -2.16 -10.35
CA PRO A 87 -19.79 -1.33 -11.31
C PRO A 87 -20.36 0.10 -11.32
N LYS A 88 -19.57 1.08 -10.88
CA LYS A 88 -19.96 2.51 -10.93
C LYS A 88 -20.24 2.97 -12.36
N PRO A 89 -21.13 3.94 -12.57
CA PRO A 89 -21.36 4.51 -13.90
C PRO A 89 -20.10 5.17 -14.48
N TRP A 90 -20.02 5.25 -15.81
CA TRP A 90 -18.85 5.82 -16.51
C TRP A 90 -18.58 7.28 -16.15
N SER A 91 -19.61 8.05 -15.79
CA SER A 91 -19.50 9.43 -15.32
C SER A 91 -18.62 9.58 -14.08
N GLU A 92 -18.65 8.61 -13.16
CA GLU A 92 -17.82 8.61 -11.95
C GLU A 92 -16.41 8.06 -12.22
N ARG A 93 -16.27 7.17 -13.20
CA ARG A 93 -14.97 6.57 -13.54
C ARG A 93 -14.08 7.50 -14.34
N TRP A 94 -14.67 8.28 -15.25
CA TRP A 94 -13.90 9.11 -16.18
C TRP A 94 -12.98 10.12 -15.47
N PRO A 95 -13.44 10.89 -14.46
CA PRO A 95 -12.56 11.79 -13.72
C PRO A 95 -11.38 11.07 -13.04
N ILE A 96 -11.61 9.88 -12.48
CA ILE A 96 -10.58 9.08 -11.81
C ILE A 96 -9.55 8.57 -12.81
N LEU A 97 -10.01 8.08 -13.97
CA LEU A 97 -9.14 7.64 -15.05
C LEU A 97 -8.33 8.79 -15.63
N ALA A 98 -8.97 9.94 -15.87
CA ALA A 98 -8.32 11.15 -16.37
C ALA A 98 -7.25 11.64 -15.38
N PHE A 99 -7.55 11.65 -14.08
CA PHE A 99 -6.58 11.96 -13.05
C PHE A 99 -5.41 10.96 -13.04
N GLY A 100 -5.68 9.67 -13.13
CA GLY A 100 -4.65 8.62 -13.21
C GLY A 100 -3.73 8.79 -14.42
N VAL A 101 -4.30 9.05 -15.61
CA VAL A 101 -3.54 9.33 -16.83
C VAL A 101 -2.73 10.60 -16.70
N PHE A 102 -3.33 11.69 -16.20
CA PHE A 102 -2.62 12.93 -15.94
C PHE A 102 -1.45 12.73 -14.97
N TRP A 103 -1.63 11.95 -13.93
CA TRP A 103 -0.58 11.67 -12.95
C TRP A 103 0.55 10.83 -13.56
N ILE A 104 0.21 9.73 -14.24
CA ILE A 104 1.20 8.85 -14.87
C ILE A 104 1.92 9.59 -16.00
N CYS A 105 1.21 10.30 -16.88
CA CYS A 105 1.85 10.97 -17.99
C CYS A 105 2.53 12.28 -17.58
N GLY A 106 1.99 13.04 -16.63
CA GLY A 106 2.53 14.33 -16.20
C GLY A 106 3.62 14.18 -15.14
N ALA A 107 3.26 13.67 -13.97
CA ALA A 107 4.17 13.62 -12.81
C ALA A 107 5.35 12.67 -13.06
N TYR A 108 5.13 11.51 -13.69
CA TYR A 108 6.25 10.62 -14.02
C TYR A 108 7.09 11.10 -15.21
N SER A 109 6.56 11.90 -16.14
CA SER A 109 7.41 12.53 -17.16
C SER A 109 8.44 13.47 -16.55
N ILE A 110 8.02 14.24 -15.54
CA ILE A 110 8.93 15.10 -14.77
C ILE A 110 9.93 14.25 -14.01
N THR A 111 9.47 13.20 -13.34
CA THR A 111 10.33 12.27 -12.59
C THR A 111 11.38 11.63 -13.49
N LEU A 112 10.99 11.12 -14.66
CA LEU A 112 11.85 10.52 -15.67
C LEU A 112 12.87 11.52 -16.22
N LEU A 113 12.50 12.79 -16.35
CA LEU A 113 13.44 13.85 -16.72
C LEU A 113 14.53 14.02 -15.65
N PHE A 114 14.16 14.10 -14.37
CA PHE A 114 15.12 14.28 -13.27
C PHE A 114 16.07 13.09 -13.08
N ILE A 115 15.59 11.87 -13.31
CA ILE A 115 16.42 10.65 -13.20
C ILE A 115 17.09 10.25 -14.52
N ASN A 116 16.98 11.06 -15.58
CA ASN A 116 17.44 10.75 -16.94
C ASN A 116 16.91 9.38 -17.47
N GLY A 117 15.70 9.00 -17.06
CA GLY A 117 15.11 7.68 -17.29
C GLY A 117 14.37 7.51 -18.62
N TRP A 118 14.28 8.56 -19.44
CA TRP A 118 13.55 8.51 -20.71
C TRP A 118 14.14 7.51 -21.72
N GLY A 119 15.46 7.38 -21.78
CA GLY A 119 16.13 6.41 -22.65
C GLY A 119 15.73 4.98 -22.30
N ASP A 120 15.90 4.61 -21.02
CA ASP A 120 15.52 3.30 -20.49
C ASP A 120 14.02 3.01 -20.73
N LEU A 121 13.14 3.99 -20.48
CA LEU A 121 11.70 3.81 -20.72
C LEU A 121 11.38 3.54 -22.20
N LEU A 122 11.95 4.32 -23.12
CA LEU A 122 11.73 4.14 -24.55
C LEU A 122 12.26 2.80 -25.03
N GLU A 123 13.37 2.32 -24.47
CA GLU A 123 13.93 1.01 -24.77
C GLU A 123 12.99 -0.13 -24.33
N LEU A 124 12.44 -0.04 -23.13
CA LEU A 124 11.44 -0.99 -22.62
C LEU A 124 10.16 -1.01 -23.45
N ILE A 125 9.71 0.13 -23.97
CA ILE A 125 8.53 0.20 -24.84
C ILE A 125 8.81 -0.47 -26.19
N ARG A 126 10.04 -0.36 -26.70
CA ARG A 126 10.41 -0.82 -28.06
C ARG A 126 10.87 -2.27 -28.12
N SER A 127 11.50 -2.78 -27.06
CA SER A 127 12.19 -4.07 -27.10
C SER A 127 11.83 -4.98 -25.94
N ARG A 128 11.44 -6.22 -26.27
CA ARG A 128 11.32 -7.31 -25.29
C ARG A 128 12.66 -7.64 -24.65
N GLU A 129 13.77 -7.49 -25.37
CA GLU A 129 15.11 -7.82 -24.86
C GLU A 129 15.48 -6.92 -23.68
N ALA A 130 15.05 -5.66 -23.71
CA ALA A 130 15.25 -4.73 -22.59
C ALA A 130 14.57 -5.22 -21.30
N TRP A 131 13.38 -5.82 -21.40
CA TRP A 131 12.70 -6.43 -20.25
C TRP A 131 13.44 -7.63 -19.68
N ILE A 132 14.07 -8.42 -20.54
CA ILE A 132 14.85 -9.60 -20.14
C ILE A 132 16.17 -9.15 -19.52
N ALA A 133 16.86 -8.20 -20.16
CA ALA A 133 18.14 -7.65 -19.72
C ALA A 133 18.02 -6.93 -18.36
N ALA A 134 16.89 -6.24 -18.11
CA ALA A 134 16.58 -5.62 -16.82
C ALA A 134 15.97 -6.62 -15.80
N TRP A 135 15.87 -7.91 -16.15
CA TRP A 135 15.34 -8.98 -15.29
C TRP A 135 13.90 -8.73 -14.77
N LEU A 136 13.13 -7.85 -15.41
CA LEU A 136 11.79 -7.44 -14.99
C LEU A 136 10.77 -8.59 -14.93
N HIS A 137 11.00 -9.63 -15.73
CA HIS A 137 10.14 -10.80 -15.80
C HIS A 137 10.14 -11.62 -14.49
N ILE A 138 11.21 -11.60 -13.71
CA ILE A 138 11.29 -12.34 -12.43
C ILE A 138 10.36 -11.77 -11.37
N PRO A 139 10.46 -10.49 -10.96
CA PRO A 139 9.56 -9.93 -9.96
C PRO A 139 8.11 -9.99 -10.43
N LEU A 140 7.84 -9.80 -11.74
CA LEU A 140 6.50 -9.98 -12.29
C LEU A 140 5.98 -11.42 -12.17
N ALA A 141 6.82 -12.42 -12.43
CA ALA A 141 6.44 -13.82 -12.26
C ALA A 141 6.16 -14.17 -10.80
N CYS A 142 6.95 -13.63 -9.85
CA CYS A 142 6.70 -13.78 -8.43
C CYS A 142 5.37 -13.14 -8.02
N THR A 143 5.11 -11.91 -8.45
CA THR A 143 3.84 -11.21 -8.20
C THR A 143 2.66 -11.96 -8.79
N LEU A 144 2.78 -12.51 -10.00
CA LEU A 144 1.75 -13.35 -10.62
C LEU A 144 1.50 -14.64 -9.82
N LEU A 145 2.56 -15.34 -9.41
CA LEU A 145 2.45 -16.60 -8.66
C LEU A 145 1.74 -16.39 -7.32
N ILE A 146 2.13 -15.35 -6.59
CA ILE A 146 1.48 -14.99 -5.32
C ILE A 146 0.01 -14.65 -5.56
N ALA A 147 -0.28 -13.83 -6.57
CA ALA A 147 -1.66 -13.48 -6.93
C ALA A 147 -2.50 -14.70 -7.32
N LEU A 148 -1.93 -15.71 -7.98
CA LEU A 148 -2.63 -16.95 -8.31
C LEU A 148 -2.95 -17.79 -7.06
N VAL A 149 -2.01 -17.89 -6.12
CA VAL A 149 -2.22 -18.59 -4.84
C VAL A 149 -3.31 -17.91 -4.02
N GLN A 150 -3.24 -16.58 -3.90
CA GLN A 150 -4.28 -15.76 -3.29
C GLN A 150 -5.62 -15.95 -4.01
N ALA A 151 -5.63 -15.96 -5.35
CA ALA A 151 -6.84 -16.13 -6.12
C ALA A 151 -7.56 -17.45 -5.83
N LEU A 152 -6.78 -18.53 -5.74
CA LEU A 152 -7.29 -19.86 -5.43
C LEU A 152 -7.83 -19.92 -4.00
N ALA A 153 -7.14 -19.28 -3.04
CA ALA A 153 -7.58 -19.20 -1.66
C ALA A 153 -8.91 -18.45 -1.54
N ASP A 154 -9.05 -17.29 -2.19
CA ASP A 154 -10.28 -16.49 -2.22
C ASP A 154 -11.44 -17.31 -2.80
N TYR A 155 -11.23 -17.99 -3.93
CA TYR A 155 -12.26 -18.78 -4.58
C TYR A 155 -12.68 -19.99 -3.73
N ARG A 156 -11.71 -20.67 -3.10
CA ARG A 156 -12.01 -21.77 -2.17
C ARG A 156 -12.81 -21.27 -0.97
N HIS A 157 -12.44 -20.13 -0.40
CA HIS A 157 -13.16 -19.53 0.71
C HIS A 157 -14.61 -19.20 0.33
N TYR A 158 -14.82 -18.57 -0.83
CA TYR A 158 -16.14 -18.24 -1.36
C TYR A 158 -17.01 -19.49 -1.60
N ARG A 159 -16.45 -20.57 -2.16
CA ARG A 159 -17.22 -21.82 -2.35
C ARG A 159 -17.65 -22.47 -1.03
N LEU A 160 -16.91 -22.24 0.05
CA LEU A 160 -17.20 -22.81 1.36
C LEU A 160 -18.19 -21.96 2.18
N HIS A 161 -18.10 -20.64 2.10
CA HIS A 161 -18.84 -19.71 2.97
C HIS A 161 -19.94 -18.91 2.25
N GLY A 162 -19.98 -18.96 0.91
CA GLY A 162 -20.88 -18.15 0.10
C GLY A 162 -20.41 -16.71 -0.09
N GLY A 163 -21.32 -15.84 -0.53
CA GLY A 163 -21.05 -14.41 -0.74
C GLY A 163 -21.13 -13.58 0.55
N PRO A 164 -20.55 -12.36 0.54
CA PRO A 164 -19.93 -11.66 -0.60
C PRO A 164 -18.52 -12.17 -0.93
N PHE A 165 -18.13 -12.08 -2.21
CA PHE A 165 -16.78 -12.43 -2.64
C PHE A 165 -15.79 -11.31 -2.33
N VAL A 166 -14.65 -11.68 -1.78
CA VAL A 166 -13.60 -10.74 -1.37
C VAL A 166 -12.30 -11.12 -2.05
N SER A 167 -11.80 -10.23 -2.91
CA SER A 167 -10.51 -10.39 -3.58
C SER A 167 -9.40 -9.89 -2.66
N SER A 168 -8.48 -10.78 -2.27
CA SER A 168 -7.25 -10.42 -1.55
C SER A 168 -6.21 -9.75 -2.45
N ILE A 169 -6.35 -9.90 -3.78
CA ILE A 169 -5.48 -9.30 -4.81
C ILE A 169 -5.73 -7.79 -4.95
N LEU A 170 -6.97 -7.33 -4.74
CA LEU A 170 -7.34 -5.92 -4.94
C LEU A 170 -6.57 -4.98 -3.98
N PRO A 171 -6.50 -5.24 -2.65
CA PRO A 171 -5.62 -4.49 -1.76
C PRO A 171 -4.16 -4.43 -2.25
N ASP A 172 -3.60 -5.56 -2.68
CA ASP A 172 -2.23 -5.60 -3.19
C ASP A 172 -2.04 -4.71 -4.42
N ALA A 173 -3.01 -4.67 -5.34
CA ALA A 173 -3.02 -3.75 -6.48
C ALA A 173 -3.07 -2.28 -6.03
N LEU A 174 -3.91 -1.96 -5.03
CA LEU A 174 -4.01 -0.63 -4.45
C LEU A 174 -2.71 -0.19 -3.79
N GLY A 175 -1.95 -1.12 -3.19
CA GLY A 175 -0.61 -0.85 -2.66
C GLY A 175 0.34 -0.33 -3.73
N ARG A 176 0.41 -0.98 -4.90
CA ARG A 176 1.26 -0.52 -6.02
C ARG A 176 0.73 0.78 -6.63
N LEU A 177 -0.58 0.93 -6.74
CA LEU A 177 -1.17 2.19 -7.21
C LEU A 177 -0.81 3.35 -6.26
N LEU A 178 -0.85 3.11 -4.94
CA LEU A 178 -0.46 4.09 -3.94
C LEU A 178 1.03 4.42 -4.04
N THR A 179 1.88 3.42 -4.29
CA THR A 179 3.30 3.64 -4.63
C THR A 179 3.43 4.51 -5.87
N LEU A 180 2.62 4.30 -6.91
CA LEU A 180 2.71 5.12 -8.11
C LEU A 180 2.26 6.56 -7.84
N ILE A 181 1.18 6.75 -7.09
CA ILE A 181 0.67 8.09 -6.77
C ILE A 181 1.67 8.83 -5.88
N LEU A 182 2.11 8.22 -4.79
CA LEU A 182 2.92 8.89 -3.78
C LEU A 182 4.43 8.78 -4.00
N GLY A 183 4.90 7.79 -4.76
CA GLY A 183 6.31 7.53 -5.06
C GLY A 183 6.87 8.31 -6.25
N GLY A 184 6.02 8.99 -7.04
CA GLY A 184 6.47 9.94 -8.06
C GLY A 184 7.32 11.09 -7.48
N ILE A 185 7.17 11.34 -6.17
CA ILE A 185 8.09 12.15 -5.37
C ILE A 185 8.61 11.21 -4.29
N PRO A 186 9.82 10.60 -4.42
CA PRO A 186 10.29 9.53 -3.53
C PRO A 186 10.39 9.90 -2.05
N PHE A 187 10.20 11.17 -1.71
CA PHE A 187 10.23 11.69 -0.35
C PHE A 187 8.85 12.03 0.18
N ALA A 188 7.81 12.06 -0.66
CA ALA A 188 6.46 12.37 -0.25
C ALA A 188 5.87 11.23 0.61
N MET A 189 6.09 9.96 0.26
CA MET A 189 5.60 8.84 1.07
C MET A 189 6.17 8.81 2.49
N PRO A 190 7.51 8.82 2.69
CA PRO A 190 8.08 8.91 4.04
C PRO A 190 7.63 10.18 4.78
N PHE A 191 7.57 11.32 4.09
CA PHE A 191 7.10 12.57 4.66
C PHE A 191 5.63 12.48 5.12
N PHE A 192 4.74 11.92 4.29
CA PHE A 192 3.34 11.73 4.63
C PHE A 192 3.15 10.68 5.73
N ALA A 193 3.91 9.60 5.72
CA ALA A 193 3.89 8.60 6.78
C ALA A 193 4.30 9.22 8.13
N VAL A 194 5.33 10.06 8.16
CA VAL A 194 5.76 10.79 9.37
C VAL A 194 4.73 11.85 9.76
N THR A 195 4.21 12.61 8.81
CA THR A 195 3.30 13.72 9.08
C THR A 195 1.95 13.20 9.56
N PHE A 196 1.28 12.35 8.78
CA PHE A 196 -0.03 11.78 9.16
C PHE A 196 0.10 10.78 10.30
N GLY A 197 1.13 9.92 10.30
CA GLY A 197 1.40 9.02 11.42
C GLY A 197 1.70 9.78 12.70
N GLY A 198 2.46 10.88 12.61
CA GLY A 198 2.74 11.80 13.71
C GLY A 198 1.49 12.46 14.25
N PHE A 199 0.65 13.04 13.40
CA PHE A 199 -0.63 13.64 13.82
C PHE A 199 -1.53 12.62 14.53
N LYS A 200 -1.67 11.40 13.98
CA LYS A 200 -2.50 10.35 14.59
C LYS A 200 -1.90 9.79 15.88
N ALA A 201 -0.58 9.70 15.97
CA ALA A 201 0.09 9.30 17.20
C ALA A 201 -0.03 10.38 18.29
N VAL A 202 0.06 11.66 17.93
CA VAL A 202 -0.22 12.79 18.86
C VAL A 202 -1.66 12.73 19.34
N GLU A 203 -2.61 12.44 18.45
CA GLU A 203 -4.01 12.26 18.81
C GLU A 203 -4.19 11.07 19.79
N TYR A 204 -3.53 9.93 19.52
CA TYR A 204 -3.52 8.77 20.41
C TYR A 204 -2.93 9.10 21.78
N VAL A 205 -1.76 9.74 21.81
CA VAL A 205 -1.09 10.18 23.04
C VAL A 205 -1.97 11.17 23.79
N ALA A 206 -2.58 12.15 23.13
CA ALA A 206 -3.46 13.13 23.78
C ALA A 206 -4.69 12.48 24.42
N ARG A 207 -5.26 11.44 23.80
CA ARG A 207 -6.36 10.65 24.37
C ARG A 207 -5.90 9.79 25.56
N LYS A 208 -4.75 9.12 25.43
CA LYS A 208 -4.21 8.19 26.45
C LYS A 208 -3.44 8.84 27.59
N ALA A 209 -2.93 10.07 27.44
CA ALA A 209 -2.13 10.77 28.45
C ALA A 209 -2.89 11.01 29.76
N ARG A 210 -4.23 11.04 29.72
CA ARG A 210 -5.07 11.14 30.92
C ARG A 210 -5.21 9.83 31.69
N ILE A 211 -4.90 8.69 31.07
CA ILE A 211 -5.11 7.35 31.61
C ILE A 211 -3.76 6.67 31.93
N GLU A 212 -2.78 6.78 31.03
CA GLU A 212 -1.45 6.14 31.13
C GLU A 212 -0.34 7.11 30.68
N PRO A 213 0.09 8.07 31.52
CA PRO A 213 1.02 9.13 31.12
C PRO A 213 2.41 8.61 30.75
N ALA A 214 2.88 7.53 31.38
CA ALA A 214 4.18 6.94 31.09
C ALA A 214 4.22 6.28 29.70
N LEU A 215 3.17 5.54 29.31
CA LEU A 215 3.06 4.94 27.97
C LEU A 215 2.94 6.03 26.90
N ALA A 216 2.14 7.07 27.18
CA ALA A 216 1.99 8.21 26.29
C ALA A 216 3.33 8.92 26.04
N ALA A 217 4.15 9.14 27.08
CA ALA A 217 5.48 9.72 26.95
C ALA A 217 6.44 8.85 26.12
N VAL A 218 6.45 7.53 26.34
CA VAL A 218 7.27 6.59 25.55
C VAL A 218 6.88 6.63 24.07
N VAL A 219 5.57 6.62 23.77
CA VAL A 219 5.08 6.71 22.39
C VAL A 219 5.46 8.05 21.76
N SER A 220 5.35 9.17 22.48
CA SER A 220 5.78 10.49 21.97
C SER A 220 7.27 10.53 21.65
N VAL A 221 8.13 10.00 22.52
CA VAL A 221 9.58 9.94 22.29
C VAL A 221 9.89 9.03 21.10
N ALA A 222 9.27 7.86 21.03
CA ALA A 222 9.44 6.94 19.90
C ALA A 222 9.03 7.62 18.57
N MET A 223 7.94 8.38 18.56
CA MET A 223 7.50 9.12 17.38
C MET A 223 8.46 10.24 16.98
N LEU A 224 9.02 10.97 17.94
CA LEU A 224 10.02 12.00 17.66
C LEU A 224 11.27 11.39 17.02
N VAL A 225 11.72 10.24 17.54
CA VAL A 225 12.86 9.49 16.99
C VAL A 225 12.54 9.02 15.57
N VAL A 226 11.36 8.44 15.33
CA VAL A 226 10.92 8.00 13.99
C VAL A 226 10.87 9.17 13.02
N ALA A 227 10.32 10.32 13.44
CA ALA A 227 10.26 11.52 12.62
C ALA A 227 11.66 12.03 12.25
N TYR A 228 12.54 12.17 13.24
CA TYR A 228 13.92 12.62 13.03
C TYR A 228 14.68 11.67 12.10
N VAL A 229 14.61 10.36 12.33
CA VAL A 229 15.26 9.34 11.49
C VAL A 229 14.73 9.40 10.06
N ALA A 230 13.43 9.60 9.87
CA ALA A 230 12.85 9.70 8.54
C ALA A 230 13.29 10.97 7.81
N PHE A 231 13.37 12.13 8.47
CA PHE A 231 13.91 13.35 7.88
C PHE A 231 15.39 13.23 7.53
N ALA A 232 16.20 12.68 8.45
CA ALA A 232 17.61 12.43 8.22
C ALA A 232 17.83 11.44 7.04
N LEU A 233 16.97 10.42 6.94
CA LEU A 233 16.98 9.48 5.82
C LEU A 233 16.62 10.18 4.51
N VAL A 234 15.57 11.00 4.48
CA VAL A 234 15.20 11.79 3.29
C VAL A 234 16.36 12.68 2.84
N GLU A 235 16.98 13.40 3.78
CA GLU A 235 18.13 14.25 3.49
C GLU A 235 19.30 13.44 2.91
N LEU A 236 19.63 12.29 3.52
CA LEU A 236 20.66 11.38 3.03
C LEU A 236 20.37 10.91 1.60
N LEU A 237 19.13 10.49 1.33
CA LEU A 237 18.73 10.02 0.01
C LEU A 237 18.80 11.13 -1.04
N ILE A 238 18.40 12.36 -0.71
CA ILE A 238 18.53 13.52 -1.62
C ILE A 238 20.00 13.75 -1.99
N ARG A 239 20.92 13.67 -1.01
CA ARG A 239 22.36 13.85 -1.24
C ARG A 239 22.95 12.80 -2.19
N HIS A 240 22.34 11.62 -2.29
CA HIS A 240 22.77 10.53 -3.17
C HIS A 240 22.13 10.54 -4.57
N GLY A 241 21.40 11.60 -4.93
CA GLY A 241 20.88 11.80 -6.30
C GLY A 241 19.99 10.64 -6.76
N VAL A 242 20.25 10.11 -7.96
CA VAL A 242 19.44 9.03 -8.58
C VAL A 242 19.50 7.72 -7.76
N ALA A 243 20.64 7.39 -7.16
CA ALA A 243 20.76 6.19 -6.32
C ALA A 243 19.90 6.31 -5.06
N GLY A 244 19.91 7.48 -4.43
CA GLY A 244 19.04 7.77 -3.29
C GLY A 244 17.56 7.85 -3.68
N TRP A 245 17.23 8.40 -4.85
CA TRP A 245 15.88 8.36 -5.43
C TRP A 245 15.38 6.92 -5.55
N LEU A 246 16.24 6.03 -6.06
CA LEU A 246 15.92 4.63 -6.33
C LEU A 246 15.66 3.85 -5.03
N ILE A 247 16.53 4.01 -4.03
CA ILE A 247 16.32 3.43 -2.69
C ILE A 247 15.06 4.01 -2.05
N GLY A 248 14.85 5.32 -2.13
CA GLY A 248 13.65 5.98 -1.61
C GLY A 248 12.37 5.44 -2.24
N PHE A 249 12.38 5.19 -3.55
CA PHE A 249 11.25 4.60 -4.26
C PHE A 249 10.95 3.16 -3.78
N LEU A 250 11.97 2.34 -3.55
CA LEU A 250 11.80 0.99 -2.98
C LEU A 250 11.24 1.03 -1.56
N LEU A 251 11.72 1.95 -0.72
CA LEU A 251 11.20 2.14 0.63
C LEU A 251 9.74 2.62 0.61
N ALA A 252 9.40 3.54 -0.30
CA ALA A 252 8.02 3.99 -0.50
C ALA A 252 7.09 2.86 -0.96
N LYS A 253 7.58 1.99 -1.86
CA LYS A 253 6.87 0.78 -2.29
C LYS A 253 6.60 -0.15 -1.11
N LEU A 254 7.64 -0.51 -0.37
CA LEU A 254 7.51 -1.38 0.79
C LEU A 254 6.56 -0.78 1.84
N ALA A 255 6.70 0.52 2.14
CA ALA A 255 5.81 1.20 3.08
C ALA A 255 4.35 1.17 2.63
N ALA A 256 4.07 1.40 1.34
CA ALA A 256 2.71 1.33 0.80
C ALA A 256 2.11 -0.08 0.94
N GLU A 257 2.87 -1.11 0.57
CA GLU A 257 2.42 -2.50 0.65
C GLU A 257 2.19 -2.94 2.10
N MET A 258 3.09 -2.56 3.02
CA MET A 258 2.95 -2.87 4.44
C MET A 258 1.77 -2.12 5.07
N ALA A 259 1.54 -0.86 4.69
CA ALA A 259 0.40 -0.08 5.15
C ALA A 259 -0.93 -0.73 4.74
N ILE A 260 -1.05 -1.17 3.48
CA ILE A 260 -2.24 -1.87 3.01
C ILE A 260 -2.41 -3.23 3.70
N ALA A 261 -1.33 -4.02 3.83
CA ALA A 261 -1.36 -5.30 4.52
C ALA A 261 -1.76 -5.18 6.00
N ALA A 262 -1.46 -4.04 6.64
CA ALA A 262 -1.79 -3.78 8.04
C ALA A 262 -3.23 -3.27 8.28
N ILE A 263 -3.99 -2.89 7.24
CA ILE A 263 -5.37 -2.38 7.38
C ILE A 263 -6.25 -3.30 8.24
N PRO A 264 -6.27 -4.63 8.04
CA PRO A 264 -7.12 -5.51 8.84
C PRO A 264 -6.75 -5.50 10.34
N LEU A 265 -5.47 -5.30 10.68
CA LEU A 265 -5.05 -5.16 12.09
C LEU A 265 -5.59 -3.87 12.70
N ALA A 266 -5.48 -2.75 11.98
CA ALA A 266 -6.02 -1.47 12.44
C ALA A 266 -7.54 -1.53 12.64
N MET A 267 -8.26 -2.19 11.72
CA MET A 267 -9.71 -2.38 11.82
C MET A 267 -10.08 -3.29 13.00
N SER A 268 -9.30 -4.35 13.27
CA SER A 268 -9.49 -5.24 14.41
C SER A 268 -9.32 -4.51 15.74
N GLU A 269 -8.32 -3.63 15.87
CA GLU A 269 -8.13 -2.84 17.09
C GLU A 269 -9.23 -1.78 17.27
N ALA A 270 -9.64 -1.09 16.20
CA ALA A 270 -10.76 -0.14 16.23
C ALA A 270 -12.11 -0.81 16.65
N ALA A 271 -12.26 -2.12 16.39
CA ALA A 271 -13.42 -2.88 16.86
C ALA A 271 -13.45 -3.09 18.39
N LYS A 272 -12.29 -3.04 19.07
CA LYS A 272 -12.14 -3.33 20.50
C LYS A 272 -12.31 -2.11 21.40
N GLU A 273 -12.10 -0.89 20.89
CA GLU A 273 -12.28 0.36 21.63
C GLU A 273 -13.65 0.52 22.35
N PRO A 274 -14.81 0.07 21.83
CA PRO A 274 -16.08 0.16 22.58
C PRO A 274 -16.14 -0.69 23.87
N ALA A 275 -15.28 -1.70 24.03
CA ALA A 275 -15.24 -2.51 25.25
C ALA A 275 -14.46 -1.82 26.38
N GLN A 276 -13.39 -1.11 26.05
CA GLN A 276 -12.56 -0.42 27.05
C GLN A 276 -13.19 0.89 27.53
N ALA A 277 -13.89 1.63 26.66
CA ALA A 277 -14.57 2.87 27.03
C ALA A 277 -15.76 2.65 28.00
N ARG A 278 -16.42 1.48 27.94
CA ARG A 278 -17.51 1.12 28.88
C ARG A 278 -17.01 0.71 30.26
N VAL A 279 -15.83 0.09 30.36
CA VAL A 279 -15.26 -0.34 31.64
C VAL A 279 -14.73 0.85 32.47
N VAL A 280 -14.34 1.95 31.82
CA VAL A 280 -13.84 3.16 32.51
C VAL A 280 -14.98 4.07 32.99
N GLN A 281 -16.20 3.92 32.47
CA GLN A 281 -17.36 4.73 32.90
C GLN A 281 -18.18 4.12 34.04
N ASP A 282 -17.93 2.86 34.41
CA ASP A 282 -18.42 2.24 35.65
C ASP A 282 -17.23 1.87 36.55
N PRO A 283 -16.60 2.84 37.25
CA PRO A 283 -15.92 2.50 38.48
C PRO A 283 -17.01 2.17 39.51
N SER A 284 -17.01 0.93 39.98
CA SER A 284 -17.82 0.49 41.13
C SER A 284 -17.63 1.42 42.33
#